data_AF-A0A838F4B1-F1
#
_entry.id   AF-A0A838F4B1-F1
#
_cell.length_a   1.000
_cell.length_b   1.000
_cell.length_c   1.000
_cell.angle_alpha   90.00
_cell.angle_beta   90.00
_cell.angle_gamma   90.00
#
_symmetry.space_group_name_H-M   'P 1'
#
loop_
_entity.id
_entity.type
_entity.pdbx_description
1 polymer ?
#
loop_
_entity_poly.entity_id
_entity_poly.type
_entity_poly.pdbx_seq_one_letter_code
_entity_poly.pdbx_strand_id
1 'polypeptide(L)'
;MILLLFILLAICTFIWQLFLPWWSICLVTIPLAFIFGRNFRHVVLSAIFSCGIVWFILALCLNEVNGSLMTSRIAVLFSAPSNLWLFIGCFVIAGLTGGISAAAGFSLRRLYGSNKPKVAFKN
;
A
#
# COMPACT_ATOMS: atom_id res chain seq x y z
N MET A 1 15.06 -9.62 -2.25
CA MET A 1 14.14 -8.96 -3.23
C MET A 1 12.87 -8.42 -2.58
N ILE A 2 12.24 -9.15 -1.62
CA ILE A 2 11.08 -8.66 -0.86
C ILE A 2 11.34 -7.30 -0.17
N LEU A 3 12.50 -7.17 0.49
CA LEU A 3 12.92 -5.97 1.23
C LEU A 3 13.12 -4.76 0.32
N LEU A 4 13.68 -4.95 -0.87
CA LEU A 4 13.89 -3.87 -1.84
C LEU A 4 12.56 -3.28 -2.30
N LEU A 5 11.60 -4.14 -2.68
CA LEU A 5 10.27 -3.69 -3.10
C LEU A 5 9.54 -2.96 -1.96
N PHE A 6 9.64 -3.49 -0.74
CA PHE A 6 9.05 -2.88 0.45
C PHE A 6 9.59 -1.46 0.69
N ILE A 7 10.92 -1.29 0.70
CA ILE A 7 11.55 0.01 0.92
C ILE A 7 11.18 1.00 -0.19
N LEU A 8 11.20 0.54 -1.44
CA LEU A 8 10.85 1.37 -2.59
C LEU A 8 9.38 1.83 -2.54
N LEU A 9 8.46 0.92 -2.22
CA LEU A 9 7.05 1.24 -2.03
C LEU A 9 6.84 2.22 -0.88
N ALA A 10 7.50 2.02 0.26
CA ALA A 10 7.36 2.88 1.43
C ALA A 10 7.86 4.32 1.13
N ILE A 11 9.04 4.45 0.51
CA ILE A 11 9.60 5.77 0.16
C ILE A 11 8.75 6.45 -0.91
N CYS A 12 8.40 5.76 -1.99
CA CYS A 12 7.61 6.35 -3.06
C CYS A 12 6.22 6.76 -2.58
N THR A 13 5.52 5.91 -1.80
CA THR A 13 4.20 6.28 -1.28
C THR A 13 4.30 7.46 -0.34
N PHE A 14 5.27 7.48 0.59
CA PHE A 14 5.50 8.60 1.51
C PHE A 14 5.73 9.92 0.77
N ILE A 15 6.59 9.95 -0.27
CA ILE A 15 6.85 11.17 -1.04
C ILE A 15 5.59 11.61 -1.80
N TRP A 16 4.90 10.67 -2.46
CA TRP A 16 3.75 11.02 -3.30
C TRP A 16 2.58 11.60 -2.51
N GLN A 17 2.33 11.07 -1.31
CA GLN A 17 1.21 11.54 -0.48
C GLN A 17 1.43 12.95 0.11
N LEU A 18 2.65 13.49 0.07
CA LEU A 18 2.91 14.87 0.49
C LEU A 18 2.37 15.89 -0.51
N PHE A 19 2.29 15.51 -1.80
CA PHE A 19 1.83 16.37 -2.88
C PHE A 19 0.43 16.01 -3.37
N LEU A 20 0.05 14.74 -3.27
CA LEU A 20 -1.19 14.21 -3.83
C LEU A 20 -2.08 13.61 -2.73
N PRO A 21 -3.40 13.57 -2.96
CA PRO A 21 -4.32 12.92 -2.03
C PRO A 21 -4.03 11.43 -1.88
N TRP A 22 -4.67 10.83 -0.88
CA TRP A 22 -4.48 9.43 -0.49
C TRP A 22 -4.64 8.38 -1.60
N TRP A 23 -5.41 8.65 -2.67
CA TRP A 23 -5.51 7.78 -3.85
C TRP A 23 -4.20 7.61 -4.63
N SER A 24 -3.19 8.44 -4.34
CA SER A 24 -1.85 8.35 -4.94
C SER A 24 -1.16 7.01 -4.66
N ILE A 25 -1.54 6.31 -3.60
CA ILE A 25 -1.07 4.95 -3.30
C ILE A 25 -1.29 4.04 -4.52
N CYS A 26 -2.45 4.09 -5.16
CA CYS A 26 -2.75 3.28 -6.35
C CYS A 26 -1.76 3.57 -7.50
N LEU A 27 -1.53 4.86 -7.77
CA LEU A 27 -0.65 5.31 -8.87
C LEU A 27 0.80 4.91 -8.66
N VAL A 28 1.26 4.84 -7.41
CA VAL A 28 2.63 4.42 -7.08
C VAL A 28 2.75 2.89 -7.09
N THR A 29 1.76 2.20 -6.51
CA THR A 29 1.88 0.76 -6.24
C THR A 29 1.71 -0.09 -7.50
N ILE A 30 0.81 0.29 -8.41
CA ILE A 30 0.56 -0.42 -9.67
C ILE A 30 1.84 -0.54 -10.53
N PRO A 31 2.53 0.57 -10.91
CA PRO A 31 3.71 0.49 -11.76
C PRO A 31 4.89 -0.21 -11.07
N LEU A 32 5.07 -0.01 -9.76
CA LEU A 32 6.13 -0.69 -9.01
C LEU A 32 5.90 -2.20 -8.94
N ALA A 33 4.66 -2.63 -8.69
CA ALA A 33 4.28 -4.04 -8.74
C ALA A 33 4.42 -4.64 -10.15
N PHE A 34 4.13 -3.86 -11.19
CA PHE A 34 4.31 -4.27 -12.58
C PHE A 34 5.79 -4.52 -12.92
N ILE A 35 6.68 -3.57 -12.61
CA ILE A 35 8.10 -3.61 -13.01
C ILE A 35 8.92 -4.60 -12.16
N PHE A 36 8.70 -4.65 -10.85
CA PHE A 36 9.54 -5.41 -9.92
C PHE A 36 8.88 -6.68 -9.37
N GLY A 37 7.60 -6.92 -9.67
CA GLY A 37 6.87 -8.06 -9.16
C GLY A 37 7.30 -9.42 -9.72
N ARG A 38 7.96 -10.24 -8.89
CA ARG A 38 8.29 -11.64 -9.23
C ARG A 38 7.29 -12.66 -8.71
N ASN A 39 6.86 -12.53 -7.45
CA ASN A 39 5.97 -13.47 -6.79
C ASN A 39 4.72 -12.74 -6.27
N PHE A 40 3.53 -13.17 -6.66
CA PHE A 40 2.26 -12.52 -6.29
C PHE A 40 2.15 -12.24 -4.78
N ARG A 41 2.29 -13.29 -3.96
CA ARG A 41 2.20 -13.18 -2.48
C ARG A 41 3.20 -12.19 -1.91
N HIS A 42 4.41 -12.16 -2.45
CA HIS A 42 5.49 -11.29 -1.98
C HIS A 42 5.18 -9.82 -2.29
N VAL A 43 4.71 -9.54 -3.51
CA VAL A 43 4.37 -8.18 -3.95
C VAL A 43 3.20 -7.63 -3.16
N VAL A 44 2.15 -8.41 -2.98
CA VAL A 44 0.94 -8.00 -2.24
C VAL A 44 1.27 -7.78 -0.76
N LEU A 45 1.96 -8.72 -0.09
CA LEU A 45 2.33 -8.55 1.31
C LEU A 45 3.26 -7.35 1.51
N SER A 46 4.28 -7.18 0.66
CA SER A 46 5.15 -6.01 0.71
C SER A 46 4.37 -4.70 0.56
N ALA A 47 3.39 -4.63 -0.33
CA ALA A 47 2.56 -3.44 -0.52
C ALA A 47 1.63 -3.17 0.68
N ILE A 48 0.99 -4.20 1.23
CA ILE A 48 0.13 -4.07 2.41
C ILE A 48 0.94 -3.51 3.59
N PHE A 49 2.07 -4.13 3.91
CA PHE A 49 2.87 -3.71 5.05
C PHE A 49 3.53 -2.34 4.82
N SER A 50 4.04 -2.05 3.62
CA SER A 50 4.68 -0.75 3.36
C SER A 50 3.68 0.40 3.44
N CYS A 51 2.57 0.33 2.71
CA CYS A 51 1.56 1.39 2.69
C CYS A 51 0.89 1.54 4.06
N GLY A 52 0.58 0.41 4.72
CA GLY A 52 0.01 0.40 6.06
C GLY A 52 0.95 1.05 7.09
N ILE A 53 2.23 0.65 7.11
CA ILE A 53 3.21 1.20 8.07
C ILE A 53 3.42 2.69 7.86
N VAL A 54 3.56 3.14 6.60
CA VAL A 54 3.71 4.57 6.29
C VAL A 54 2.55 5.36 6.88
N TRP A 55 1.31 4.94 6.61
CA TRP A 55 0.12 5.61 7.14
C TRP A 55 -0.02 5.53 8.64
N PHE A 56 0.34 4.40 9.25
CA PHE A 56 0.32 4.25 10.69
C PHE A 56 1.28 5.23 11.38
N ILE A 57 2.52 5.32 10.89
CA ILE A 57 3.54 6.25 11.41
C ILE A 57 3.08 7.70 11.22
N LEU A 58 2.55 8.04 10.04
CA LEU A 58 2.02 9.38 9.78
C LEU A 58 0.87 9.73 10.70
N ALA A 59 -0.09 8.83 10.89
CA ALA A 59 -1.23 9.08 11.76
C ALA A 59 -0.79 9.30 13.22
N LEU A 60 0.24 8.57 13.68
CA LEU A 60 0.87 8.81 14.98
C LEU A 60 1.56 10.17 15.04
N CYS A 61 2.42 10.51 14.08
CA CYS A 61 3.09 11.81 14.05
C CYS A 61 2.10 12.99 14.02
N LEU A 62 1.05 12.89 13.19
CA LEU A 62 0.01 13.91 13.13
C LEU A 62 -0.79 13.99 14.43
N ASN A 63 -0.97 12.89 15.16
CA ASN A 63 -1.65 12.90 16.45
C ASN A 63 -0.86 13.69 17.51
N GLU A 64 0.45 13.45 17.59
CA GLU A 64 1.33 14.13 18.55
C GLU A 64 1.43 15.64 18.26
N VAL A 65 1.57 16.02 16.98
CA VAL A 65 1.68 17.42 16.57
C VAL A 65 0.39 18.20 16.86
N ASN A 66 -0.78 17.57 16.75
CA ASN A 66 -2.08 18.22 16.97
C ASN A 66 -2.57 18.16 18.43
N GLY A 67 -1.74 17.69 19.36
CA GLY A 67 -2.11 17.59 20.79
C GLY A 67 -3.32 16.68 21.05
N SER A 68 -3.57 15.70 20.18
CA SER A 68 -4.70 14.75 20.24
C SER A 68 -6.12 15.35 20.20
N LEU A 69 -6.28 16.68 20.11
CA LEU A 69 -7.58 17.36 20.20
C LEU A 69 -8.55 16.96 19.08
N MET A 70 -8.04 16.82 17.86
CA MET A 70 -8.84 16.47 16.68
C MET A 70 -9.13 14.96 16.65
N THR A 71 -8.14 14.13 16.95
CA THR A 71 -8.26 12.67 17.07
C THR A 71 -9.27 12.29 18.16
N SER A 72 -9.28 13.00 19.30
CA SER A 72 -10.26 12.82 20.38
C SER A 72 -11.69 13.06 19.90
N ARG A 73 -11.94 14.14 19.15
CA ARG A 73 -13.29 14.43 18.63
C ARG A 73 -13.75 13.42 17.58
N ILE A 74 -12.83 12.96 16.73
CA ILE A 74 -13.10 11.92 15.73
C ILE A 74 -13.36 10.57 16.43
N ALA A 75 -12.61 10.24 17.48
CA ALA A 75 -12.80 9.03 18.26
C ALA A 75 -14.18 9.00 18.93
N VAL A 76 -14.63 10.13 19.48
CA VAL A 76 -15.99 10.29 20.03
C VAL A 76 -17.05 10.12 18.95
N LEU A 77 -16.86 10.71 17.76
CA LEU A 77 -17.79 10.56 16.63
C LEU A 77 -17.89 9.12 16.11
N PHE A 78 -16.78 8.38 16.13
CA PHE A 78 -16.74 6.97 15.71
C PHE A 78 -17.08 5.99 16.85
N SER A 79 -17.43 6.48 18.04
CA SER A 79 -17.60 5.66 19.25
C SER A 79 -16.42 4.70 19.49
N ALA A 80 -15.22 5.12 19.11
CA ALA A 80 -14.03 4.29 19.21
C ALA A 80 -13.56 4.26 20.68
N PRO A 81 -13.35 3.08 21.28
CA PRO A 81 -12.98 2.98 22.70
C PRO A 81 -11.58 3.53 23.00
N SER A 82 -10.72 3.69 21.97
CA SER A 82 -9.44 4.39 22.11
C SER A 82 -8.95 4.95 20.77
N ASN A 83 -8.12 5.99 20.81
CA ASN A 83 -7.47 6.60 19.63
C ASN A 83 -6.67 5.58 18.80
N LEU A 84 -6.22 4.48 19.43
CA LEU A 84 -5.46 3.41 18.80
C LEU A 84 -6.25 2.70 17.70
N TRP A 85 -7.58 2.58 17.85
CA TRP A 85 -8.44 2.00 16.83
C TRP A 85 -8.47 2.80 15.53
N LEU A 86 -8.33 4.13 15.61
CA LEU A 86 -8.26 4.99 14.43
C LEU A 86 -6.95 4.77 13.66
N PHE A 87 -5.83 4.57 14.37
CA PHE A 87 -4.54 4.28 13.74
C PHE A 87 -4.53 2.90 13.06
N ILE A 88 -5.12 1.89 13.72
CA ILE A 88 -5.30 0.56 13.11
C ILE A 88 -6.21 0.67 11.88
N GLY A 89 -7.28 1.45 11.94
CA GLY A 89 -8.14 1.73 10.80
C GLY A 89 -7.38 2.33 9.63
N CYS A 90 -6.55 3.36 9.86
CA CYS A 90 -5.67 3.94 8.83
C CYS A 90 -4.71 2.91 8.23
N PHE A 91 -4.06 2.10 9.08
CA PHE A 91 -3.17 1.03 8.62
C PHE A 91 -3.90 0.05 7.70
N VAL A 92 -5.09 -0.42 8.11
CA VAL A 92 -5.88 -1.40 7.36
C VAL A 92 -6.36 -0.82 6.03
N ILE A 93 -6.88 0.41 6.03
CA ILE A 93 -7.36 1.08 4.81
C ILE A 93 -6.21 1.24 3.81
N ALA A 94 -5.09 1.83 4.24
CA ALA A 94 -3.93 2.04 3.36
C ALA A 94 -3.31 0.73 2.89
N GLY A 95 -3.18 -0.24 3.80
CA GLY A 95 -2.65 -1.56 3.51
C GLY A 95 -3.49 -2.29 2.47
N LEU A 96 -4.81 -2.30 2.62
CA LEU A 96 -5.72 -2.92 1.66
C LEU A 96 -5.70 -2.20 0.30
N THR A 97 -5.74 -0.87 0.29
CA THR A 97 -5.65 -0.07 -0.95
C THR A 97 -4.33 -0.36 -1.69
N GLY A 98 -3.20 -0.38 -0.98
CA GLY A 98 -1.91 -0.75 -1.54
C GLY A 98 -1.88 -2.20 -2.02
N GLY A 99 -2.36 -3.15 -1.22
CA GLY A 99 -2.41 -4.58 -1.56
C GLY A 99 -3.21 -4.88 -2.81
N ILE A 100 -4.41 -4.30 -2.95
CA ILE A 100 -5.28 -4.46 -4.12
C ILE A 100 -4.61 -3.84 -5.36
N SER A 101 -4.03 -2.66 -5.21
CA SER A 101 -3.30 -1.98 -6.30
C SER A 101 -2.09 -2.79 -6.78
N ALA A 102 -1.33 -3.36 -5.85
CA ALA A 102 -0.22 -4.26 -6.13
C ALA A 102 -0.68 -5.54 -6.85
N ALA A 103 -1.80 -6.13 -6.42
CA ALA A 103 -2.39 -7.30 -7.08
C ALA A 103 -2.80 -6.98 -8.53
N ALA A 104 -3.37 -5.81 -8.77
CA ALA A 104 -3.70 -5.33 -10.11
C ALA A 104 -2.44 -5.16 -10.97
N GLY A 105 -1.42 -4.46 -10.47
CA GLY A 105 -0.15 -4.25 -11.19
C GLY A 105 0.57 -5.56 -11.53
N PHE A 106 0.59 -6.53 -10.60
CA PHE A 106 1.16 -7.85 -10.85
C PHE A 106 0.35 -8.65 -11.88
N SER A 107 -0.98 -8.58 -11.82
CA SER A 107 -1.85 -9.29 -12.78
C SER A 107 -1.65 -8.76 -14.19
N LEU A 108 -1.53 -7.44 -14.36
CA LEU A 108 -1.17 -6.83 -15.63
C LEU A 108 0.17 -7.35 -16.13
N ARG A 109 1.20 -7.38 -15.29
CA ARG A 109 2.51 -7.95 -15.66
C ARG A 109 2.41 -9.39 -16.14
N ARG A 110 1.59 -10.22 -15.47
CA ARG A 110 1.40 -11.61 -15.86
C ARG A 110 0.74 -11.73 -17.24
N LEU A 111 -0.25 -10.90 -17.54
CA LEU A 111 -0.90 -10.88 -18.85
C LEU A 111 0.06 -10.48 -19.97
N TYR A 112 0.84 -9.42 -19.77
CA TYR A 112 1.81 -8.94 -20.77
C TYR A 112 3.07 -9.82 -20.87
N GLY A 113 3.49 -10.46 -19.77
CA GLY A 113 4.69 -11.30 -19.72
C GLY A 113 4.48 -12.77 -20.07
N SER A 114 3.24 -13.27 -20.07
CA SER A 114 2.90 -14.68 -20.30
C SER A 114 2.61 -15.02 -21.77
N ASN A 115 3.00 -14.18 -22.73
CA ASN A 115 2.81 -14.45 -24.16
C ASN A 115 4.11 -14.94 -24.84
N LYS A 116 4.69 -16.02 -24.33
CA LYS A 116 5.41 -16.95 -25.20
C LYS A 116 4.45 -18.09 -25.50
N PRO A 117 3.80 -18.14 -26.68
CA PRO A 117 3.06 -19.33 -27.06
C PRO A 117 4.04 -20.51 -26.98
N LYS A 118 3.70 -21.53 -26.18
CA LYS A 118 4.35 -22.82 -26.30
C LYS A 118 3.92 -23.38 -27.65
N VAL A 119 4.64 -23.02 -28.71
CA VAL A 119 4.46 -23.63 -30.02
C VAL A 119 4.99 -25.06 -29.91
N ALA A 120 4.11 -25.96 -29.50
CA ALA A 120 4.36 -27.39 -29.54
C ALA A 120 4.08 -27.86 -30.98
N PHE A 121 5.04 -27.63 -31.89
CA PHE A 121 5.09 -28.44 -33.10
C PHE A 121 5.61 -29.81 -32.70
N LYS A 122 4.67 -30.72 -32.45
CA LYS A 122 4.94 -32.15 -32.34
C LYS A 122 4.77 -32.72 -33.75
N ASN A 123 5.88 -32.90 -34.46
CA ASN A 123 5.96 -33.79 -35.61
C ASN A 123 6.04 -35.24 -35.11
#